data_AF-A0A498R9F4-F1
#
_entry.id   AF-A0A498R9F4-F1
#
_cell.length_a   1.000
_cell.length_b   1.000
_cell.length_c   1.000
_cell.angle_alpha   90.00
_cell.angle_beta   90.00
_cell.angle_gamma   90.00
#
_symmetry.space_group_name_H-M   'P 1'
#
loop_
_entity.id
_entity.type
_entity.pdbx_description
1 polymer ?
#
loop_
_entity_poly.entity_id
_entity_poly.type
_entity_poly.pdbx_seq_one_letter_code
_entity_poly.pdbx_strand_id
1 'polypeptide(L)'
;MTNEEFQKMVLEKFAQLDDKIVTLATKDDIANMATKDDIANMATKDDIANMATKDDIANMATKDDIANMATKDDIANMATKDDIANLPTREELHKVIAEQQKDIVAMLQIMDKKLTTIQETQVIQGESINILAMRQLQCESEIAALKKAK
;
A
#
# COMPACT_ATOMS: atom_id res chain seq x y z
N MET A 1 -83.92 -71.13 31.32
CA MET A 1 -83.02 -70.23 32.05
C MET A 1 -83.67 -69.94 33.39
N THR A 2 -83.03 -70.34 34.49
CA THR A 2 -83.52 -70.04 35.84
C THR A 2 -83.22 -68.58 36.19
N ASN A 3 -83.91 -68.02 37.18
CA ASN A 3 -83.66 -66.66 37.64
C ASN A 3 -82.20 -66.47 38.12
N GLU A 4 -81.61 -67.52 38.70
CA GLU A 4 -80.21 -67.55 39.13
C GLU A 4 -79.23 -67.48 37.94
N GLU A 5 -79.52 -68.19 36.85
CA GLU A 5 -78.70 -68.13 35.62
C GLU A 5 -78.72 -66.74 34.98
N PHE A 6 -79.88 -66.06 35.00
CA PHE A 6 -79.99 -64.69 34.52
C PHE A 6 -79.19 -63.71 35.38
N GLN A 7 -79.32 -63.81 36.71
CA GLN A 7 -78.57 -62.98 37.65
C GLN A 7 -77.04 -63.16 37.49
N LYS A 8 -76.59 -64.40 37.31
CA LYS A 8 -75.17 -64.71 37.07
C LYS A 8 -74.67 -64.12 35.74
N MET A 9 -75.42 -64.27 34.66
CA MET A 9 -75.07 -63.70 33.35
C MET A 9 -74.98 -62.17 33.40
N VAL A 10 -75.89 -61.53 34.14
CA VAL A 10 -75.88 -60.08 34.34
C VAL A 10 -74.63 -59.64 35.10
N LEU A 11 -74.29 -60.32 36.21
CA LEU A 11 -73.08 -60.04 36.99
C LEU A 11 -71.79 -60.23 36.17
N GLU A 12 -71.70 -61.30 35.38
CA GLU A 12 -70.56 -61.55 34.50
C GLU A 12 -70.41 -60.46 33.43
N LYS A 13 -71.52 -60.00 32.85
CA LYS A 13 -71.49 -58.89 31.89
C LYS A 13 -71.10 -57.55 32.53
N PHE A 14 -71.53 -57.29 33.76
CA PHE A 14 -71.11 -56.10 34.50
C PHE A 14 -69.60 -56.12 34.79
N ALA A 15 -69.06 -57.25 35.25
CA ALA A 15 -67.62 -57.41 35.48
C ALA A 15 -66.79 -57.21 34.21
N GLN A 16 -67.23 -57.77 33.07
CA GLN A 16 -66.57 -57.57 31.78
C GLN A 16 -66.63 -56.11 31.29
N LEU A 17 -67.68 -55.36 31.67
CA LEU A 17 -67.80 -53.95 31.34
C LEU A 17 -66.79 -53.12 32.14
N ASP A 18 -66.64 -53.42 33.43
CA ASP A 18 -65.69 -52.74 34.31
C ASP A 18 -64.23 -52.94 33.86
N ASP A 19 -63.83 -54.18 33.53
CA ASP A 19 -62.49 -54.46 33.01
C ASP A 19 -62.21 -53.71 31.69
N LYS A 20 -63.20 -53.66 30.79
CA LYS A 20 -63.07 -52.88 29.54
C LYS A 20 -62.92 -51.40 29.80
N ILE A 21 -63.65 -50.85 30.77
CA ILE A 21 -63.53 -49.44 31.18
C ILE A 21 -62.13 -49.16 31.72
N VAL A 22 -61.54 -50.07 32.50
CA VAL A 22 -60.17 -49.94 33.02
C VAL A 22 -59.12 -49.98 31.91
N THR A 23 -59.32 -50.79 30.85
CA THR A 23 -58.37 -50.88 29.73
C THR A 23 -58.41 -49.72 28.72
N LEU A 24 -59.46 -48.89 28.72
CA LEU A 24 -59.65 -47.86 27.69
C LEU A 24 -58.80 -46.60 27.89
N ALA A 25 -58.38 -46.31 29.11
CA ALA A 25 -57.33 -45.35 29.47
C ALA A 25 -57.23 -45.36 31.00
N THR A 26 -56.07 -45.70 31.54
CA THR A 26 -55.83 -45.56 32.97
C THR A 26 -55.57 -44.09 33.31
N LYS A 27 -55.76 -43.71 34.58
CA LYS A 27 -55.38 -42.37 35.04
C LYS A 27 -53.88 -42.11 34.85
N ASP A 28 -53.06 -43.15 34.86
CA ASP A 28 -51.62 -43.08 34.66
C ASP A 28 -51.27 -42.78 33.19
N ASP A 29 -52.04 -43.30 32.23
CA ASP A 29 -51.89 -42.96 30.81
C ASP A 29 -52.14 -41.46 30.55
N ILE A 30 -53.14 -40.90 31.23
CA ILE A 30 -53.48 -39.47 31.15
C ILE A 30 -52.42 -38.61 31.85
N ALA A 31 -51.86 -39.08 32.98
CA ALA A 31 -50.84 -38.36 33.72
C ALA A 31 -49.50 -38.24 32.97
N ASN A 32 -49.21 -39.17 32.07
CA ASN A 32 -48.00 -39.16 31.24
C ASN A 32 -48.14 -38.38 29.92
N MET A 33 -49.32 -37.81 29.64
CA MET A 33 -49.50 -36.95 28.47
C MET A 33 -48.83 -35.60 28.70
N ALA A 34 -48.16 -35.08 27.67
CA ALA A 34 -47.61 -33.73 27.70
C ALA A 34 -48.70 -32.71 28.05
N THR A 35 -48.42 -31.88 29.04
CA THR A 35 -49.31 -30.84 29.51
C THR A 35 -49.16 -29.58 28.67
N LYS A 36 -50.10 -28.64 28.84
CA LYS A 36 -49.99 -27.32 28.22
C LYS A 36 -48.76 -26.55 28.72
N ASP A 37 -48.35 -26.77 29.97
CA ASP A 37 -47.19 -26.12 30.57
C ASP A 37 -45.88 -26.65 29.97
N ASP A 38 -45.82 -27.94 29.61
CA ASP A 38 -44.67 -28.52 28.90
C ASP A 38 -44.49 -27.89 27.52
N ILE A 39 -45.59 -27.66 26.80
CA ILE A 39 -45.58 -27.03 25.47
C ILE A 39 -45.25 -25.53 25.58
N ALA A 40 -45.73 -24.85 26.62
CA ALA A 40 -45.48 -23.42 26.83
C ALA A 40 -44.00 -23.09 27.08
N ASN A 41 -43.21 -24.05 27.57
CA ASN A 41 -41.77 -23.89 27.80
C ASN A 41 -40.90 -24.31 26.60
N MET A 42 -41.49 -24.80 25.51
CA MET A 42 -40.74 -25.13 24.30
C MET A 42 -40.40 -23.86 23.52
N ALA A 43 -39.16 -23.79 23.01
CA ALA A 43 -38.78 -22.74 22.08
C ALA A 43 -39.71 -22.75 20.85
N THR A 44 -40.27 -21.59 20.56
CA THR A 44 -41.16 -21.35 19.44
C THR A 44 -40.36 -20.96 18.19
N LYS A 45 -41.05 -20.92 17.05
CA LYS A 45 -40.44 -20.42 15.81
C LYS A 45 -40.06 -18.92 15.91
N ASP A 46 -40.80 -18.16 16.70
CA ASP A 46 -40.56 -16.73 16.89
C ASP A 46 -39.30 -16.49 17.73
N ASP A 47 -39.00 -17.38 18.69
CA ASP A 47 -37.80 -17.29 19.54
C ASP A 47 -36.50 -17.44 18.74
N ILE A 48 -36.52 -18.21 17.64
CA ILE A 48 -35.35 -18.46 16.79
C ILE A 48 -35.32 -17.60 15.51
N ALA A 49 -36.37 -16.82 15.23
CA ALA A 49 -36.54 -16.09 13.98
C ALA A 49 -35.43 -15.05 13.72
N ASN A 50 -34.81 -14.52 14.78
CA ASN A 50 -33.75 -13.52 14.70
C ASN A 50 -32.37 -14.06 15.12
N MET A 51 -32.21 -15.38 15.25
CA MET A 51 -30.90 -15.96 15.54
C MET A 51 -29.98 -15.81 14.33
N ALA A 52 -28.78 -15.25 14.56
CA ALA A 52 -27.74 -15.20 13.55
C ALA A 52 -27.39 -16.61 13.07
N THR A 53 -27.39 -16.78 11.76
CA THR A 53 -27.05 -18.01 11.07
C THR A 53 -25.55 -18.06 10.75
N LYS A 54 -25.08 -19.22 10.29
CA LYS A 54 -23.70 -19.35 9.81
C LYS A 54 -23.43 -18.49 8.57
N ASP A 55 -24.45 -18.22 7.76
CA ASP A 55 -24.34 -17.41 6.56
C ASP A 55 -24.17 -15.92 6.91
N ASP A 56 -24.79 -15.46 8.00
CA ASP A 56 -24.68 -14.06 8.47
C ASP A 56 -23.24 -13.69 8.86
N ILE A 57 -22.46 -14.66 9.33
CA ILE A 57 -21.06 -14.45 9.76
C ILE A 57 -20.03 -14.89 8.72
N ALA A 58 -20.46 -15.47 7.60
CA ALA A 58 -19.56 -16.07 6.61
C ALA A 58 -18.60 -15.05 5.95
N ASN A 59 -19.01 -13.78 5.89
CA ASN A 59 -18.24 -12.69 5.29
C ASN A 59 -17.63 -11.72 6.33
N MET A 60 -17.67 -12.07 7.62
CA MET A 60 -17.04 -11.23 8.63
C MET A 60 -15.52 -11.32 8.51
N ALA A 61 -14.86 -10.17 8.52
CA ALA A 61 -13.40 -10.10 8.56
C ALA A 61 -12.86 -10.85 9.77
N THR A 62 -11.90 -11.72 9.52
CA THR A 62 -11.21 -12.52 10.50
C THR A 62 -10.00 -11.78 11.08
N LYS A 63 -9.41 -12.32 12.13
CA LYS A 63 -8.16 -11.79 12.67
C LYS A 63 -7.00 -11.90 11.67
N ASP A 64 -7.03 -12.90 10.80
CA ASP A 64 -6.01 -13.12 9.78
C ASP A 64 -6.10 -12.08 8.65
N ASP A 65 -7.31 -11.61 8.33
CA ASP A 65 -7.52 -10.50 7.38
C ASP A 65 -6.89 -9.20 7.88
N ILE A 66 -6.90 -8.97 9.20
CA ILE A 66 -6.30 -7.79 9.84
C ILE A 66 -4.78 -7.95 9.97
N ALA A 67 -4.27 -9.18 10.12
CA ALA A 67 -2.84 -9.46 10.32
C ALA A 67 -1.96 -9.03 9.12
N ASN A 68 -2.54 -8.96 7.92
CA ASN A 68 -1.84 -8.52 6.71
C ASN A 68 -1.94 -7.01 6.44
N MET A 69 -2.63 -6.25 7.31
CA MET A 69 -2.70 -4.80 7.17
C MET A 69 -1.40 -4.15 7.66
N ALA A 70 -1.01 -3.05 7.00
CA ALA A 70 0.16 -2.26 7.43
C ALA A 70 0.01 -1.84 8.90
N THR A 71 1.01 -2.19 9.68
CA THR A 71 1.13 -1.88 11.10
C THR A 71 1.77 -0.51 11.30
N LYS A 72 1.72 0.01 12.53
CA LYS A 72 2.42 1.26 12.88
C LYS A 72 3.94 1.16 12.69
N ASP A 73 4.50 -0.04 12.85
CA ASP A 73 5.94 -0.27 12.68
C ASP A 73 6.35 -0.21 11.20
N ASP A 74 5.46 -0.63 10.29
CA ASP A 74 5.69 -0.54 8.84
C ASP A 74 5.81 0.93 8.37
N ILE A 75 5.08 1.84 9.03
CA ILE A 75 5.06 3.27 8.72
C ILE A 75 6.18 4.05 9.42
N ALA A 76 6.80 3.46 10.46
CA ALA A 76 7.79 4.15 11.30
C ALA A 76 9.08 4.52 10.53
N ASN A 77 9.40 3.77 9.48
CA ASN A 77 10.58 4.01 8.64
C ASN A 77 10.27 4.88 7.40
N MET A 78 9.04 5.37 7.24
CA MET A 78 8.71 6.24 6.13
C MET A 78 9.20 7.67 6.39
N ALA A 79 9.61 8.35 5.32
CA ALA A 79 10.01 9.75 5.39
C ALA A 79 8.91 10.60 6.03
N THR A 80 9.29 11.36 7.05
CA THR A 80 8.40 12.24 7.80
C THR A 80 8.31 13.61 7.14
N LYS A 81 7.37 14.44 7.61
CA LYS A 81 7.28 15.84 7.18
C LYS A 81 8.52 16.64 7.57
N ASP A 82 9.17 16.29 8.68
CA ASP A 82 10.39 16.95 9.15
C ASP A 82 11.59 16.59 8.27
N ASP A 83 11.66 15.35 7.77
CA ASP A 83 12.69 14.94 6.80
C ASP A 83 12.58 15.76 5.51
N ILE A 84 11.36 16.04 5.05
CA ILE A 84 11.10 16.87 3.86
C ILE A 84 11.38 18.35 4.15
N ALA A 85 11.07 18.84 5.35
CA ALA A 85 11.29 20.23 5.74
C ALA A 85 12.78 20.61 5.80
N ASN A 86 13.65 19.64 6.05
CA ASN A 86 15.11 19.83 6.07
C ASN A 86 15.76 19.77 4.67
N LEU A 87 15.01 19.45 3.62
CA LEU A 87 15.54 19.48 2.27
C LEU A 87 15.70 20.93 1.79
N PRO A 88 16.78 21.24 1.06
CA PRO A 88 16.98 22.58 0.53
C PRO A 88 15.84 22.95 -0.42
N THR A 89 15.35 24.16 -0.24
CA THR A 89 14.29 24.71 -1.08
C THR A 89 14.79 24.93 -2.51
N ARG A 90 13.84 25.03 -3.44
CA ARG A 90 14.16 25.33 -4.84
C ARG A 90 14.89 26.67 -4.96
N GLU A 91 14.48 27.66 -4.20
CA GLU A 91 15.10 28.98 -4.14
C GLU A 91 16.55 28.92 -3.64
N GLU A 92 16.83 28.16 -2.58
CA GLU A 92 18.21 27.98 -2.07
C GLU A 92 19.11 27.31 -3.11
N LEU A 93 18.62 26.25 -3.76
CA LEU A 93 19.34 25.59 -4.84
C LEU A 93 19.60 26.54 -6.01
N HIS A 94 18.60 27.31 -6.44
CA HIS A 94 18.78 28.30 -7.50
C HIS A 94 19.80 29.38 -7.13
N LYS A 95 19.83 29.83 -5.88
CA LYS A 95 20.81 30.84 -5.42
C LYS A 95 22.24 30.29 -5.50
N VAL A 96 22.47 29.05 -5.06
CA VAL A 96 23.78 28.40 -5.15
C VAL A 96 24.20 28.25 -6.61
N ILE A 97 23.30 27.81 -7.48
CA ILE A 97 23.57 27.66 -8.91
C ILE A 97 23.91 29.01 -9.55
N ALA A 98 23.16 30.08 -9.23
CA ALA A 98 23.39 31.40 -9.79
C ALA A 98 24.75 31.99 -9.40
N GLU A 99 25.17 31.80 -8.14
CA GLU A 99 26.49 32.27 -7.69
C GLU A 99 27.61 31.49 -8.39
N GLN A 100 27.49 30.16 -8.47
CA GLN A 100 28.46 29.34 -9.21
C GLN A 100 28.54 29.71 -10.69
N GLN A 101 27.40 30.00 -11.33
CA GLN A 101 27.36 30.44 -12.72
C GLN A 101 28.09 31.77 -12.93
N LYS A 102 27.95 32.72 -11.99
CA LYS A 102 28.63 34.01 -12.06
C LYS A 102 30.16 33.85 -12.05
N ASP A 103 30.67 32.99 -11.16
CA ASP A 103 32.10 32.70 -11.09
C ASP A 103 32.62 32.04 -12.38
N ILE A 104 31.87 31.07 -12.91
CA ILE A 104 32.21 30.40 -14.17
C ILE A 104 32.26 31.42 -15.32
N VAL A 105 31.25 32.29 -15.43
CA VAL A 105 31.19 33.33 -16.48
C VAL A 105 32.37 34.30 -16.36
N ALA A 106 32.71 34.74 -15.14
CA ALA A 106 33.86 35.61 -14.93
C ALA A 106 35.18 34.94 -15.35
N MET A 107 35.36 33.66 -15.03
CA MET A 107 36.54 32.90 -15.43
C MET A 107 36.63 32.73 -16.96
N LEU A 108 35.51 32.48 -17.63
CA LEU A 108 35.43 32.39 -19.09
C LEU A 108 35.83 33.72 -19.76
N GLN A 109 35.34 34.85 -19.24
CA GLN A 109 35.70 36.18 -19.77
C GLN A 109 37.20 36.48 -19.60
N ILE A 110 37.81 36.06 -18.50
CA ILE A 110 39.25 36.21 -18.28
C ILE A 110 40.04 35.34 -19.27
N MET A 111 39.60 34.11 -19.51
CA MET A 111 40.24 33.23 -20.50
C MET A 111 40.13 33.80 -21.91
N ASP A 112 38.98 34.33 -22.30
CA ASP A 112 38.78 34.95 -23.61
C ASP A 112 39.71 36.15 -23.81
N LYS A 113 39.79 37.07 -22.83
CA LYS A 113 40.74 38.18 -22.85
C LYS A 113 42.19 37.72 -22.99
N LYS A 114 42.60 36.71 -22.21
CA LYS A 114 43.96 36.15 -22.30
C LYS A 114 44.23 35.54 -23.67
N LEU A 115 43.25 34.86 -24.26
CA LEU A 115 43.35 34.27 -25.58
C LEU A 115 43.54 35.36 -26.65
N THR A 116 42.77 36.45 -26.59
CA THR A 116 42.94 37.60 -27.49
C THR A 116 44.34 38.20 -27.36
N THR A 117 44.83 38.44 -26.14
CA THR A 117 46.18 38.99 -25.93
C THR A 117 47.28 38.07 -26.48
N ILE A 118 47.13 36.74 -26.33
CA ILE A 118 48.06 35.77 -26.90
C ILE A 118 48.04 35.85 -28.43
N GLN A 119 46.86 35.90 -29.04
CA GLN A 119 46.70 36.02 -30.49
C GLN A 119 47.36 37.29 -31.04
N GLU A 120 47.11 38.44 -30.41
CA GLU A 120 47.73 39.72 -30.79
C GLU A 120 49.26 39.65 -30.70
N THR A 121 49.79 39.06 -29.62
CA THR A 121 51.24 38.91 -29.43
C THR A 121 51.84 38.00 -30.51
N GLN A 122 51.17 36.91 -30.88
CA GLN A 122 51.61 36.00 -31.94
C GLN A 122 51.65 36.68 -33.31
N VAL A 123 50.66 37.53 -33.63
CA VAL A 123 50.64 38.31 -34.87
C VAL A 123 51.85 39.24 -34.93
N ILE A 124 52.09 40.03 -33.87
CA ILE A 124 53.22 40.95 -33.79
C ILE A 124 54.56 40.20 -33.90
N GLN A 125 54.68 39.05 -33.25
CA GLN A 125 55.88 38.21 -33.35
C GLN A 125 56.09 37.69 -34.77
N GLY A 126 55.03 37.23 -35.45
CA GLY A 126 55.09 36.79 -36.85
C GLY A 126 55.54 37.90 -37.79
N GLU A 127 54.99 39.10 -37.64
CA GLU A 127 55.41 40.29 -38.41
C GLU A 127 56.88 40.64 -38.15
N SER A 128 57.31 40.61 -36.88
CA SER A 128 58.69 40.89 -36.48
C SER A 128 59.67 39.89 -37.10
N ILE A 129 59.34 38.60 -37.11
CA ILE A 129 60.13 37.54 -37.75
C ILE A 129 60.26 37.80 -39.25
N ASN A 130 59.16 38.12 -39.93
CA ASN A 130 59.18 38.41 -41.36
C ASN A 130 60.07 39.62 -41.71
N ILE A 131 60.00 40.70 -40.90
CA ILE A 131 60.86 41.87 -41.08
C ILE A 131 62.34 41.51 -40.90
N LEU A 132 62.68 40.73 -39.88
CA LEU A 132 64.05 40.28 -39.63
C LEU A 132 64.57 39.41 -40.78
N ALA A 133 63.75 38.48 -41.28
CA ALA A 133 64.09 37.64 -42.43
C ALA A 133 64.34 38.47 -43.70
N MET A 134 63.50 39.47 -43.98
CA MET A 134 63.72 40.36 -45.13
C MET A 134 65.00 41.18 -45.00
N ARG A 135 65.29 41.72 -43.81
CA ARG A 135 66.54 42.46 -43.56
C ARG A 135 67.77 41.55 -43.69
N GLN A 136 67.70 40.31 -43.19
CA GLN A 136 68.78 39.35 -43.33
C GLN A 136 69.07 39.06 -44.81
N LEU A 137 68.03 38.78 -45.60
CA LEU A 137 68.16 38.53 -47.04
C LEU A 137 68.77 39.73 -47.77
N GLN A 138 68.36 40.94 -47.40
CA GLN A 138 68.93 42.17 -47.94
C GLN A 138 70.42 42.29 -47.60
N CYS A 139 70.82 42.13 -46.33
CA CYS A 139 72.23 42.18 -45.94
C CYS A 139 73.08 41.11 -46.64
N GLU A 140 72.57 39.88 -46.79
CA GLU A 140 73.26 38.82 -47.52
C GLU A 140 73.48 39.19 -49.00
N SER A 141 72.48 39.82 -49.63
CA SER A 141 72.58 40.30 -51.01
C SER A 141 73.62 41.43 -51.17
N GLU A 142 73.66 42.39 -50.23
CA GLU A 142 74.62 43.49 -50.21
C GLU A 142 76.05 42.98 -50.01
N ILE A 143 76.26 42.03 -49.08
CA ILE A 143 77.55 41.37 -48.86
C ILE A 143 78.00 40.63 -50.12
N ALA A 144 77.09 39.91 -50.79
CA ALA A 144 77.40 39.19 -52.03
C ALA A 144 77.82 40.14 -53.17
N ALA A 145 77.16 41.29 -53.28
CA ALA A 145 77.51 42.33 -54.26
C ALA A 145 78.91 42.92 -53.98
N LEU A 146 79.20 43.26 -52.72
CA LEU A 146 80.51 43.79 -52.32
C LEU A 146 81.66 42.80 -52.58
N LYS A 147 81.42 41.49 -52.39
CA LYS A 147 82.41 40.45 -52.70
C LYS A 147 82.71 40.32 -54.20
N LYS A 148 81.75 40.60 -55.08
CA LYS A 148 81.96 40.57 -56.55
C LYS A 148 82.68 41.81 -57.09
N ALA A 149 82.63 42.91 -56.35
CA ALA A 149 83.25 44.19 -56.74
C ALA A 149 84.73 44.31 -56.35
N LYS A 150 85.27 43.34 -55.59
CA LYS A 150 86.70 43.17 -55.31
C LYS A 150 87.29 42.09 -56.20
#